data_AF-A5YXI2-F1
#
_entry.id   AF-A5YXI2-F1
#
_cell.length_a   1.000
_cell.length_b   1.000
_cell.length_c   1.000
_cell.angle_alpha   90.00
_cell.angle_beta   90.00
_cell.angle_gamma   90.00
#
_symmetry.space_group_name_H-M   'P 1'
#
loop_
_entity.id
_entity.type
_entity.pdbx_description
1 polymer ?
#
loop_
_entity_poly.entity_id
_entity_poly.type
_entity_poly.pdbx_seq_one_letter_code
_entity_poly.pdbx_strand_id
1 'polypeptide(L)'
;GCAEDPESCRTGLFCPCVLFGRNIEAVREEIPWTQPCVCHAVCVEGGMALAAVTALFSGYIDPQTTVVICEGLFFAWWMCGIYSGLFRQELQKKYHLKNAPCDHCMVHCCLHWCA
;
A
#
# COMPACT_ATOMS: atom_id res chain seq x y z
N GLY A 1 -1.68 -15.37 -17.81
CA GLY A 1 -2.15 -14.06 -18.30
C GLY A 1 -3.63 -13.88 -17.98
N CYS A 2 -4.21 -12.68 -18.16
CA CYS A 2 -5.60 -12.41 -17.76
C CYS A 2 -6.67 -13.35 -18.38
N ALA A 3 -6.40 -13.95 -19.53
CA ALA A 3 -7.30 -14.96 -20.14
C ALA A 3 -7.21 -16.34 -19.45
N GLU A 4 -6.07 -16.64 -18.83
CA GLU A 4 -5.82 -17.90 -18.11
C GLU A 4 -6.23 -17.81 -16.63
N ASP A 5 -6.19 -16.60 -16.05
CA ASP A 5 -6.67 -16.31 -14.70
C ASP A 5 -7.45 -14.98 -14.66
N PRO A 6 -8.75 -15.03 -15.05
CA PRO A 6 -9.60 -13.86 -15.05
C PRO A 6 -9.94 -13.38 -13.63
N GLU A 7 -9.88 -14.24 -12.61
CA GLU A 7 -10.15 -13.85 -11.22
C GLU A 7 -9.05 -12.95 -10.68
N SER A 8 -7.79 -13.37 -10.80
CA SER A 8 -6.65 -12.54 -10.39
C SER A 8 -6.60 -11.25 -11.19
N CYS A 9 -6.89 -11.29 -12.50
CA CYS A 9 -6.94 -10.10 -13.33
C CYS A 9 -7.98 -9.08 -12.83
N ARG A 10 -9.19 -9.55 -12.51
CA ARG A 10 -10.28 -8.71 -12.00
C ARG A 10 -9.97 -8.20 -10.60
N THR A 11 -9.40 -9.04 -9.75
CA THR A 11 -9.00 -8.65 -8.40
C THR A 11 -7.89 -7.61 -8.43
N GLY A 12 -6.87 -7.78 -9.27
CA GLY A 12 -5.81 -6.79 -9.46
C GLY A 12 -6.31 -5.44 -9.99
N LEU A 13 -7.35 -5.45 -10.83
CA LEU A 13 -7.97 -4.24 -11.37
C LEU A 13 -8.77 -3.45 -10.33
N PHE A 14 -9.60 -4.14 -9.52
CA PHE A 14 -10.50 -3.48 -8.57
C PHE A 14 -9.91 -3.34 -7.16
N CYS A 15 -9.00 -4.23 -6.78
CA CYS A 15 -8.38 -4.26 -5.46
C CYS A 15 -6.97 -4.87 -5.52
N PRO A 16 -5.98 -4.14 -6.05
CA PRO A 16 -4.61 -4.62 -6.19
C PRO A 16 -3.98 -5.06 -4.86
N CYS A 17 -4.39 -4.46 -3.74
CA CYS A 17 -3.92 -4.81 -2.40
C CYS A 17 -4.31 -6.23 -1.97
N VAL A 18 -5.49 -6.71 -2.39
CA VAL A 18 -5.96 -8.08 -2.10
C VAL A 18 -5.18 -9.09 -2.93
N LEU A 19 -5.00 -8.82 -4.23
CA LEU A 19 -4.17 -9.68 -5.08
C LEU A 19 -2.74 -9.77 -4.55
N PHE A 20 -2.17 -8.63 -4.18
CA PHE A 20 -0.85 -8.56 -3.54
C PHE A 20 -0.80 -9.35 -2.23
N GLY A 21 -1.80 -9.21 -1.36
CA GLY A 21 -1.91 -9.96 -0.12
C GLY A 21 -1.95 -11.47 -0.34
N ARG A 22 -2.73 -11.95 -1.32
CA ARG A 22 -2.80 -13.37 -1.68
C ARG A 22 -1.46 -13.90 -2.17
N ASN A 23 -0.71 -13.09 -2.93
CA ASN A 23 0.64 -13.44 -3.37
C ASN A 23 1.64 -13.52 -2.20
N ILE A 24 1.53 -12.64 -1.21
CA ILE A 24 2.34 -12.73 0.01
C ILE A 24 1.99 -13.98 0.81
N GLU A 25 0.71 -14.23 1.05
CA GLU A 25 0.24 -15.39 1.83
C GLU A 25 0.71 -16.72 1.20
N ALA A 26 0.70 -16.82 -0.13
CA ALA A 26 1.22 -17.98 -0.86
C ALA A 26 2.75 -18.18 -0.71
N VAL A 27 3.49 -17.15 -0.27
CA VAL A 27 4.94 -17.21 -0.05
C VAL A 27 5.30 -17.23 1.43
N ARG A 28 4.44 -16.69 2.29
CA ARG A 28 4.57 -16.57 3.73
C ARG A 28 3.25 -16.94 4.39
N GLU A 29 3.07 -18.22 4.68
CA GLU A 29 1.84 -18.78 5.26
C GLU A 29 1.49 -18.18 6.63
N GLU A 30 2.46 -17.59 7.32
CA GLU A 30 2.30 -16.90 8.60
C GLU A 30 1.70 -15.48 8.47
N ILE A 31 1.64 -14.91 7.27
CA ILE A 31 1.12 -13.56 7.02
C ILE A 31 -0.21 -13.69 6.26
N PRO A 32 -1.36 -13.40 6.90
CA PRO A 32 -2.64 -13.49 6.24
C PRO A 32 -2.76 -12.44 5.13
N TRP A 33 -3.42 -12.78 4.03
CA TRP A 33 -3.60 -11.87 2.88
C TRP A 33 -4.28 -10.54 3.23
N THR A 34 -5.05 -10.53 4.32
CA THR A 34 -5.75 -9.33 4.82
C THR A 34 -4.79 -8.30 5.38
N GLN A 35 -3.61 -8.68 5.86
CA GLN A 35 -2.70 -7.77 6.56
C GLN A 35 -2.15 -6.65 5.63
N PRO A 36 -1.63 -6.94 4.42
CA PRO A 36 -1.26 -5.89 3.46
C PRO A 36 -2.43 -5.00 3.05
N CYS A 37 -3.63 -5.58 2.90
CA CYS A 37 -4.84 -4.82 2.55
C CYS A 37 -5.28 -3.87 3.67
N VAL A 38 -5.28 -4.33 4.93
CA VAL A 38 -5.61 -3.52 6.10
C VAL A 38 -4.57 -2.42 6.29
N CYS A 39 -3.28 -2.71 6.08
CA CYS A 39 -2.22 -1.72 6.15
C CYS A 39 -2.43 -0.59 5.13
N HIS A 40 -2.79 -0.91 3.87
CA HIS A 40 -3.15 0.08 2.86
C HIS A 40 -4.39 0.90 3.28
N ALA A 41 -5.47 0.23 3.68
CA ALA A 41 -6.71 0.90 4.08
C ALA A 41 -6.48 1.88 5.25
N VAL A 42 -5.67 1.50 6.25
CA VAL A 42 -5.42 2.36 7.43
C VAL A 42 -4.42 3.47 7.11
N CYS A 43 -3.23 3.13 6.63
CA CYS A 43 -2.13 4.08 6.48
C CYS A 43 -2.31 5.03 5.28
N VAL A 44 -3.10 4.63 4.29
CA VAL A 44 -3.22 5.35 3.02
C VAL A 44 -4.62 5.95 2.90
N GLU A 45 -5.66 5.12 2.82
CA GLU A 45 -7.04 5.63 2.65
C GLU A 45 -7.50 6.38 3.91
N GLY A 46 -7.32 5.78 5.09
CA GLY A 46 -7.59 6.41 6.38
C GLY A 46 -6.73 7.64 6.63
N GLY A 47 -5.45 7.58 6.25
CA GLY A 47 -4.53 8.72 6.34
C GLY A 47 -4.97 9.90 5.47
N MET A 48 -5.37 9.66 4.22
CA MET A 48 -5.91 10.69 3.33
C MET A 48 -7.24 11.25 3.85
N ALA A 49 -8.12 10.40 4.38
CA ALA A 49 -9.38 10.86 4.98
C ALA A 49 -9.11 11.79 6.17
N LEU A 50 -8.18 11.41 7.06
CA LEU A 50 -7.77 12.24 8.19
C LEU A 50 -7.11 13.55 7.73
N ALA A 51 -6.27 13.51 6.69
CA ALA A 51 -5.66 14.70 6.10
C ALA A 51 -6.72 15.67 5.56
N ALA A 52 -7.71 15.16 4.83
CA ALA A 52 -8.81 15.95 4.28
C ALA A 52 -9.66 16.60 5.39
N VAL A 53 -10.01 15.83 6.43
CA VAL A 53 -10.71 16.37 7.61
C VAL A 53 -9.87 17.45 8.27
N THR A 54 -8.59 17.20 8.53
CA THR A 54 -7.69 18.18 9.15
C THR A 54 -7.59 19.46 8.32
N ALA A 55 -7.54 19.37 6.98
CA ALA A 55 -7.53 20.53 6.10
C ALA A 55 -8.83 21.35 6.19
N LEU A 56 -9.99 20.68 6.20
CA LEU A 56 -11.31 21.33 6.34
C LEU A 56 -11.48 22.05 7.68
N PHE A 57 -10.87 21.53 8.76
CA PHE A 57 -10.95 22.09 10.10
C PHE A 57 -9.68 22.85 10.53
N SER A 58 -8.78 23.17 9.59
CA SER A 58 -7.47 23.79 9.88
C SER A 58 -7.57 25.14 10.62
N GLY A 59 -8.69 25.87 10.48
CA GLY A 59 -8.94 27.12 11.22
C GLY A 59 -9.44 26.91 12.67
N TYR A 60 -9.85 25.70 13.04
CA TYR A 60 -10.32 25.32 14.38
C TYR A 60 -9.28 24.49 15.15
N ILE A 61 -8.27 23.94 14.46
CA ILE A 61 -7.21 23.11 15.03
C ILE A 61 -5.99 23.99 15.26
N ASP A 62 -5.37 23.88 16.43
CA ASP A 62 -4.13 24.60 16.72
C ASP A 62 -3.02 24.24 15.70
N PRO A 63 -2.24 25.22 15.20
CA PRO A 63 -1.21 24.97 14.19
C PRO A 63 -0.18 23.90 14.58
N GLN A 64 0.20 23.79 15.85
CA GLN A 64 1.13 22.75 16.30
C GLN A 64 0.51 21.36 16.18
N THR A 65 -0.77 21.24 16.48
CA THR A 65 -1.51 19.98 16.30
C THR A 65 -1.57 19.58 14.83
N THR A 66 -1.80 20.55 13.93
CA THR A 66 -1.80 20.29 12.48
C THR A 66 -0.44 19.79 12.00
N VAL A 67 0.67 20.37 12.48
CA VAL A 67 2.03 19.91 12.14
C VAL A 67 2.24 18.46 12.59
N VAL A 68 1.89 18.13 13.84
CA VAL A 68 2.05 16.76 14.36
C VAL A 68 1.19 15.75 13.59
N ILE A 69 -0.03 16.12 13.21
CA ILE A 69 -0.88 15.28 12.35
C ILE A 69 -0.21 15.04 11.00
N CYS A 70 0.27 16.09 10.34
CA CYS A 70 0.95 15.96 9.05
C CYS A 70 2.21 15.09 9.13
N GLU A 71 3.05 15.27 10.16
CA GLU A 71 4.23 14.44 10.39
C GLU A 71 3.85 12.98 10.62
N GLY A 72 2.88 12.71 11.50
CA GLY A 72 2.40 11.36 11.78
C GLY A 72 1.84 10.65 10.55
N LEU A 73 1.06 11.38 9.73
CA LEU A 73 0.53 10.87 8.47
C LEU A 73 1.65 10.54 7.48
N PHE A 74 2.65 11.42 7.34
CA PHE A 74 3.80 11.19 6.48
C PHE A 74 4.61 9.96 6.91
N PHE A 75 4.89 9.82 8.22
CA PHE A 75 5.60 8.66 8.76
C PHE A 75 4.82 7.36 8.55
N ALA A 76 3.52 7.33 8.83
CA ALA A 76 2.69 6.14 8.63
C ALA A 76 2.64 5.71 7.16
N TRP A 77 2.44 6.67 6.25
CA TRP A 77 2.44 6.48 4.81
C TRP A 77 3.78 5.93 4.32
N TRP A 78 4.89 6.53 4.76
CA TRP A 78 6.24 6.11 4.37
C TRP A 78 6.59 4.70 4.88
N MET A 79 6.29 4.39 6.14
CA MET A 79 6.54 3.06 6.72
C MET A 79 5.72 1.96 6.04
N CYS A 80 4.45 2.24 5.70
CA CYS A 80 3.60 1.34 4.92
C CYS A 80 4.20 1.04 3.53
N GLY A 81 4.73 2.08 2.86
CA GLY A 81 5.42 1.95 1.58
C GLY A 81 6.68 1.09 1.66
N ILE A 82 7.54 1.31 2.67
CA ILE A 82 8.74 0.48 2.89
C ILE A 82 8.36 -0.97 3.15
N TYR A 83 7.42 -1.22 4.07
CA TYR A 83 7.01 -2.57 4.44
C TYR A 83 6.49 -3.34 3.22
N SER A 84 5.57 -2.74 2.45
CA SER A 84 5.04 -3.35 1.23
C SER A 84 6.14 -3.56 0.17
N GLY A 85 7.07 -2.61 0.06
CA GLY A 85 8.22 -2.67 -0.81
C GLY A 85 9.15 -3.85 -0.56
N LEU A 86 9.44 -4.16 0.72
CA LEU A 86 10.25 -5.32 1.10
C LEU A 86 9.62 -6.63 0.60
N PHE A 87 8.31 -6.82 0.79
CA PHE A 87 7.63 -8.02 0.27
C PHE A 87 7.61 -8.10 -1.25
N ARG A 88 7.49 -6.96 -1.94
CA ARG A 88 7.60 -6.94 -3.41
C ARG A 88 8.97 -7.39 -3.88
N GLN A 89 10.03 -6.94 -3.21
CA GLN A 89 11.39 -7.38 -3.52
C GLN A 89 11.56 -8.88 -3.32
N GLU A 90 11.00 -9.42 -2.23
CA GLU A 90 11.00 -10.86 -1.99
C GLU A 90 10.27 -11.64 -3.09
N LEU A 91 9.07 -11.18 -3.48
CA LEU A 91 8.29 -11.79 -4.56
C LEU A 91 9.05 -11.74 -5.90
N GLN A 92 9.60 -10.59 -6.26
CA GLN A 92 10.38 -10.44 -7.50
C GLN A 92 11.61 -11.34 -7.51
N LYS A 93 12.30 -11.48 -6.37
CA LYS A 93 13.44 -12.38 -6.23
C LYS A 93 13.02 -13.84 -6.35
N LYS A 94 11.93 -14.25 -5.69
CA LYS A 94 11.42 -15.64 -5.70
C LYS A 94 10.94 -16.07 -7.08
N TYR A 95 10.26 -15.18 -7.81
CA TYR A 95 9.71 -15.47 -9.13
C TYR A 95 10.58 -14.99 -10.30
N HIS A 96 11.81 -14.54 -10.03
CA HIS A 96 12.76 -14.04 -11.03
C HIS A 96 12.17 -12.96 -11.98
N LEU A 97 11.34 -12.07 -11.44
CA LEU A 97 10.62 -11.03 -12.18
C LEU A 97 11.53 -9.83 -12.49
N LYS A 98 12.49 -10.00 -13.42
CA LYS A 98 13.49 -8.98 -13.79
C LYS A 98 12.92 -7.71 -14.46
N ASN A 99 11.69 -7.76 -14.98
CA ASN A 99 11.07 -6.69 -15.76
C ASN A 99 9.69 -6.30 -15.20
N ALA A 100 9.50 -6.35 -13.88
CA ALA A 100 8.25 -5.91 -13.29
C ALA A 100 7.96 -4.44 -13.68
N PRO A 101 6.73 -4.09 -14.11
CA PRO A 101 6.42 -2.78 -14.68
C PRO A 101 6.51 -1.63 -13.66
N CYS A 102 6.62 -1.94 -12.37
CA CYS A 102 6.60 -0.98 -11.29
C CYS A 102 7.96 -0.95 -10.60
N ASP A 103 8.66 0.17 -10.80
CA ASP A 103 9.94 0.45 -10.14
C ASP A 103 9.75 0.55 -8.62
N HIS A 104 10.76 0.10 -7.88
CA HIS A 104 10.70 -0.02 -6.41
C HIS A 104 10.48 1.35 -5.75
N CYS A 105 11.01 2.42 -6.35
CA CYS A 105 10.86 3.78 -5.85
C CYS A 105 9.39 4.26 -5.94
N MET A 106 8.66 3.89 -6.98
CA MET A 106 7.25 4.31 -7.14
C MET A 106 6.33 3.62 -6.14
N VAL A 107 6.65 2.40 -5.72
CA VAL A 107 5.90 1.71 -4.66
C VAL A 107 6.21 2.33 -3.29
N HIS A 108 7.47 2.75 -3.06
CA HIS A 108 7.91 3.33 -1.79
C HIS A 108 7.48 4.79 -1.60
N CYS A 109 7.56 5.61 -2.65
CA CYS A 109 7.32 7.05 -2.60
C CYS A 109 5.93 7.46 -3.10
N CYS A 110 5.22 6.62 -3.84
CA CYS A 110 3.97 7.01 -4.47
C CYS A 110 2.84 5.99 -4.29
N LEU A 111 3.07 4.90 -3.52
CA LEU A 111 2.06 3.87 -3.27
C LEU A 111 1.36 3.40 -4.54
N HIS A 112 2.16 3.13 -5.57
CA HIS A 112 1.65 2.70 -6.87
C HIS A 112 0.72 1.49 -6.70
N TRP A 113 -0.51 1.59 -7.24
CA TRP A 113 -1.53 0.53 -7.31
C TRP A 113 -1.14 -0.65 -8.21
N CYS A 114 0.16 -0.87 -8.38
CA CYS A 114 0.64 -2.11 -8.95
C CYS A 114 0.27 -3.23 -8.00
N ALA A 115 -0.20 -4.36 -8.51
CA ALA A 115 -0.22 -5.64 -7.81
C ALA A 115 0.94 -6.49 -8.34
#